data_AF-A0A924T9L1-F1
#
_entry.id   AF-A0A924T9L1-F1
#
_cell.length_a   1.000
_cell.length_b   1.000
_cell.length_c   1.000
_cell.angle_alpha   90.00
_cell.angle_beta   90.00
_cell.angle_gamma   90.00
#
_symmetry.space_group_name_H-M   'P 1'
#
loop_
_entity.id
_entity.type
_entity.pdbx_description
1 polymer ?
#
loop_
_entity_poly.entity_id
_entity_poly.type
_entity_poly.pdbx_seq_one_letter_code
_entity_poly.pdbx_strand_id
1 'polypeptide(L)' 'MTPGHCLVRKGQLRRTELRERPEPSFAAGRVCVAIDRFALTSNNMTDAAAGDAMKHWSF' A
#
# COMPACT_ATOMS: atom_id res chain seq x y z
N MET A 1 1.92 -9.68 13.28
CA MET A 1 2.32 -8.38 12.71
C MET A 1 1.08 -7.52 12.66
N THR A 2 1.11 -6.33 13.26
CA THR A 2 -0.02 -5.39 13.24
C THR A 2 -0.27 -4.94 11.79
N PRO A 3 -1.51 -4.87 11.30
CA PRO A 3 -1.77 -4.39 9.95
C PRO A 3 -1.19 -2.98 9.77
N GLY A 4 -0.71 -2.68 8.57
CA GLY A 4 -0.03 -1.41 8.31
C GLY A 4 0.08 -1.07 6.84
N HIS A 5 0.43 0.18 6.58
CA HIS A 5 0.69 0.73 5.25
C HIS A 5 2.18 1.00 5.08
N CYS A 6 2.69 0.77 3.88
CA CYS A 6 3.96 1.37 3.47
C CYS A 6 3.68 2.56 2.57
N LEU A 7 4.16 3.73 2.96
CA LEU A 7 3.94 4.98 2.24
C LEU A 7 5.26 5.41 1.60
N VAL A 8 5.24 5.63 0.28
CA VAL A 8 6.40 6.13 -0.48
C VAL A 8 6.07 7.51 -1.01
N ARG A 9 6.95 8.51 -0.78
CA ARG A 9 6.71 9.87 -1.26
C ARG A 9 6.93 9.96 -2.77
N LYS A 10 5.88 10.34 -3.50
CA LYS A 10 5.80 10.42 -4.97
C LYS A 10 6.86 11.27 -5.70
N GLY A 11 7.59 12.15 -5.02
CA GLY A 11 8.72 12.90 -5.59
C GLY A 11 10.07 12.63 -4.92
N GLN A 12 10.11 11.74 -3.93
CA GLN A 12 11.30 11.46 -3.13
C GLN A 12 11.24 10.02 -2.62
N LEU A 13 11.52 9.07 -3.52
CA LEU A 13 11.31 7.64 -3.28
C LEU A 13 12.09 7.08 -2.08
N ARG A 14 13.23 7.69 -1.76
CA ARG A 14 14.02 7.34 -0.57
C ARG A 14 13.31 7.70 0.73
N ARG A 15 12.27 8.53 0.69
CA ARG A 15 11.41 8.83 1.84
C ARG A 15 10.25 7.85 1.86
N THR A 16 10.44 6.80 2.64
CA THR A 16 9.48 5.71 2.84
C THR A 16 9.21 5.53 4.33
N GLU A 17 7.97 5.27 4.72
CA GLU A 17 7.58 5.01 6.10
C GLU A 17 6.60 3.83 6.19
N LEU A 18 6.70 3.08 7.29
CA LEU A 18 5.71 2.08 7.69
C LEU A 18 4.81 2.71 8.74
N ARG A 19 3.49 2.68 8.50
CA ARG A 19 2.49 3.16 9.45
C ARG A 19 1.58 2.01 9.85
N GLU A 20 1.47 1.77 11.15
CA GLU A 20 0.49 0.83 11.67
C GLU A 20 -0.93 1.36 11.46
N ARG A 21 -1.87 0.43 11.30
CA ARG A 21 -3.30 0.68 11.13
C ARG A 21 -4.06 -0.16 12.15
N PRO A 22 -5.21 0.32 12.65
CA PRO A 22 -6.14 -0.51 13.38
C PRO A 22 -6.50 -1.79 12.61
N GLU A 23 -6.69 -2.87 13.36
CA GLU A 23 -7.16 -4.13 12.80
C GLU A 23 -8.56 -3.95 12.20
N PRO A 24 -8.79 -4.38 10.94
CA PRO A 24 -10.09 -4.25 10.32
C PRO A 24 -11.10 -5.18 10.99
N SER A 25 -12.35 -4.73 11.09
CA SER A 25 -13.46 -5.61 11.47
C SER A 25 -13.68 -6.65 10.36
N PHE A 26 -13.66 -7.93 10.72
CA PHE A 26 -13.94 -9.01 9.78
C PHE A 26 -15.46 -9.19 9.65
N ALA A 27 -16.01 -8.76 8.50
CA ALA A 27 -17.38 -9.09 8.14
C ALA A 27 -17.53 -10.60 7.91
N ALA A 28 -18.74 -11.12 8.13
CA ALA A 28 -19.07 -12.52 7.84
C ALA A 28 -18.68 -12.89 6.39
N GLY A 29 -18.09 -14.08 6.22
CA GLY A 29 -17.63 -14.57 4.92
C GLY A 29 -16.24 -14.09 4.48
N ARG A 30 -15.50 -13.35 5.32
CA ARG A 30 -14.09 -12.99 5.09
C ARG A 30 -13.15 -13.97 5.81
N VAL A 31 -11.95 -14.16 5.25
CA VAL A 31 -10.87 -14.95 5.85
C VAL A 31 -9.66 -14.05 6.07
N CYS A 32 -9.03 -14.16 7.24
CA CYS A 32 -7.74 -13.52 7.53
C CYS A 32 -6.61 -14.51 7.21
N VAL A 33 -5.62 -14.05 6.45
CA VAL A 33 -4.45 -14.86 6.08
C VAL A 33 -3.21 -14.24 6.69
N ALA A 34 -2.45 -15.03 7.42
CA ALA A 34 -1.14 -14.63 7.92
C ALA A 34 -0.13 -14.67 6.77
N ILE A 35 0.56 -13.56 6.54
CA ILE A 35 1.66 -13.49 5.58
C ILE A 35 2.96 -13.82 6.33
N ASP A 36 3.60 -14.93 5.98
CA ASP A 36 4.87 -15.35 6.60
C ASP A 36 6.07 -14.58 6.02
N ARG A 37 6.14 -14.47 4.68
CA ARG A 37 7.19 -13.71 3.99
C ARG A 37 6.62 -12.91 2.85
N PHE A 38 7.07 -11.65 2.74
CA PHE A 38 6.74 -10.79 1.62
C PHE A 38 7.91 -9.84 1.33
N ALA A 39 7.95 -9.30 0.12
CA ALA A 39 8.84 -8.22 -0.27
C ALA A 39 7.99 -7.05 -0.79
N LEU A 40 8.41 -5.84 -0.50
CA LEU A 40 7.78 -4.64 -1.02
C LEU A 40 8.75 -3.91 -1.95
N THR A 41 8.32 -3.66 -3.17
CA THR A 41 9.11 -2.97 -4.19
C THR A 41 8.28 -1.89 -4.87
N SER A 42 8.89 -0.74 -5.18
CA SER A 42 8.28 0.27 -6.05
C SER A 42 8.49 -0.13 -7.53
N ASN A 43 7.79 -1.17 -7.99
CA ASN A 43 7.99 -1.74 -9.33
C ASN A 43 7.11 -1.12 -10.43
N ASN A 44 6.04 -0.40 -10.08
CA ASN A 44 5.09 0.18 -11.04
C ASN A 44 5.04 1.73 -11.00
N MET A 45 6.17 2.39 -10.76
CA MET A 45 6.21 3.86 -10.65
C MET A 45 5.79 4.57 -11.94
N THR A 46 6.03 3.96 -13.10
CA THR A 46 5.58 4.46 -14.39
C THR A 46 4.06 4.47 -14.47
N ASP A 47 3.39 3.39 -14.05
CA ASP A 47 1.93 3.31 -14.02
C ASP A 47 1.35 4.30 -13.02
N ALA A 48 1.99 4.46 -11.86
CA ALA A 48 1.58 5.44 -10.86
C ALA A 48 1.66 6.87 -11.40
N ALA A 49 2.74 7.21 -12.12
CA ALA A 49 2.91 8.52 -12.75
C ALA A 49 1.94 8.75 -13.92
N ALA A 50 1.73 7.75 -14.78
CA ALA A 50 0.79 7.84 -15.88
C ALA A 50 -0.66 7.96 -15.39
N GLY A 51 -1.04 7.14 -14.40
CA GLY A 51 -2.37 7.21 -13.78
C GLY A 51 -2.64 8.56 -13.13
N ASP A 52 -1.63 9.22 -12.57
CA ASP A 52 -1.76 10.58 -12.06
C ASP A 52 -2.04 11.62 -13.15
N ALA A 53 -1.30 11.56 -14.25
CA ALA A 53 -1.53 12.43 -15.40
C ALA A 53 -2.95 12.25 -15.99
N MET A 54 -3.49 11.03 -15.91
CA MET A 54 -4.83 10.67 -16.36
C MET A 54 -5.95 10.90 -15.32
N LYS A 55 -5.63 11.42 -14.12
CA LYS A 55 -6.57 11.52 -12.98
C LYS A 55 -7.24 10.20 -12.58
N HIS A 56 -6.56 9.08 -12.84
CA HIS A 56 -7.06 7.73 -12.58
C HIS A 56 -7.22 7.44 -11.07
N TRP A 57 -6.57 8.23 -10.21
CA TRP A 57 -6.52 8.05 -8.76
C TRP A 57 -7.25 9.16 -7.96
N SER A 58 -8.17 9.89 -8.59
CA SER A 58 -9.00 10.91 -7.91
C SER A 58 -10.21 10.28 -7.22
N PHE A 59 -9.95 9.52 -6.15
CA PHE A 59 -10.96 8.97 -5.24
C PHE A 59 -11.20 9.88 -4.03
#